data_AF-A0A0M1J392-F1
#
_entry.id   AF-A0A0M1J392-F1
#
_cell.length_a   1.000
_cell.length_b   1.000
_cell.length_c   1.000
_cell.angle_alpha   90.00
_cell.angle_beta   90.00
_cell.angle_gamma   90.00
#
_symmetry.space_group_name_H-M   'P 1'
#
loop_
_entity.id
_entity.type
_entity.pdbx_description
1 polymer ?
#
loop_
_entity_poly.entity_id
_entity_poly.type
_entity_poly.pdbx_seq_one_letter_code
_entity_poly.pdbx_strand_id
1 'polypeptide(L)'
;MPNYIRAFVPGGTFFFTVTLLERQRCLLTEYINDLRKVFYDVIQRYPFTIDAVVVLPDHIHCIWTLPANDSDFSKRWYSIKSRFSAKIPKGERLSERRIKKGERGIWQ
;
A
#
# COMPACT_ATOMS: atom_id res chain seq x y z
N MET A 1 21.78 -0.89 4.39
CA MET A 1 20.64 -1.57 3.74
C MET A 1 19.96 -2.43 4.80
N PRO A 2 18.63 -2.45 4.90
CA PRO A 2 17.95 -3.34 5.84
C PRO A 2 18.10 -4.80 5.37
N ASN A 3 18.53 -5.69 6.27
CA ASN A 3 18.61 -7.15 6.05
C ASN A 3 17.27 -7.83 6.37
N TYR A 4 16.17 -7.23 5.90
CA TYR A 4 14.83 -7.77 6.13
C TYR A 4 14.51 -8.91 5.16
N ILE A 5 14.11 -10.06 5.69
CA ILE A 5 13.67 -11.21 4.91
C ILE A 5 12.13 -11.26 4.94
N ARG A 6 11.51 -11.33 3.75
CA ARG A 6 10.06 -11.52 3.64
C ARG A 6 9.70 -12.96 3.96
N ALA A 7 8.87 -13.17 4.98
CA ALA A 7 8.34 -14.48 5.31
C ALA A 7 7.16 -14.82 4.40
N PHE A 8 7.37 -15.69 3.40
CA PHE A 8 6.32 -16.18 2.52
C PHE A 8 5.67 -17.44 3.10
N VAL A 9 4.72 -17.25 4.01
CA VAL A 9 3.97 -18.34 4.65
C VAL A 9 2.55 -18.39 4.08
N PRO A 10 2.16 -19.46 3.36
CA PRO A 10 0.79 -19.63 2.87
C PRO A 10 -0.22 -19.59 4.02
N GLY A 11 -1.32 -18.86 3.85
CA GLY A 11 -2.32 -18.69 4.90
C GLY A 11 -1.89 -17.82 6.08
N GLY A 12 -0.69 -17.22 6.02
CA GLY A 12 -0.14 -16.47 7.14
C GLY A 12 -0.92 -15.18 7.46
N THR A 13 -0.86 -14.80 8.74
CA THR A 13 -1.33 -13.51 9.24
C THR A 13 -0.14 -12.57 9.45
N PHE A 14 -0.22 -11.36 8.91
CA PHE A 14 0.89 -10.42 8.88
C PHE A 14 0.46 -9.02 9.31
N PHE A 15 1.31 -8.37 10.10
CA PHE A 15 1.21 -6.93 10.37
C PHE A 15 2.03 -6.14 9.36
N PHE A 16 1.46 -5.07 8.84
CA PHE A 16 2.11 -4.17 7.90
C PHE A 16 2.05 -2.72 8.39
N THR A 17 3.14 -2.01 8.14
CA THR A 17 3.20 -0.55 8.19
C THR A 17 3.52 -0.04 6.79
N VAL A 18 2.63 0.77 6.22
CA VAL A 18 2.82 1.37 4.90
C VAL A 18 2.74 2.87 5.01
N THR A 19 3.73 3.56 4.47
CA THR A 19 3.98 4.95 4.79
C THR A 19 4.13 5.80 3.54
N LEU A 20 3.66 7.04 3.63
CA LEU A 20 3.96 8.06 2.64
C LEU A 20 5.45 8.42 2.71
N LEU A 21 5.98 8.83 1.56
CA LEU A 21 7.33 9.38 1.46
C LEU A 21 7.39 10.76 2.13
N GLU A 22 6.43 11.62 1.83
CA GLU A 22 6.29 12.97 2.39
C GLU A 22 5.36 12.91 3.62
N ARG A 23 5.94 12.77 4.81
CA ARG A 23 5.23 12.52 6.08
C ARG A 23 4.34 13.66 6.56
N GLN A 24 4.52 14.86 6.01
CA GLN A 24 3.75 16.05 6.35
C GLN A 24 2.45 16.15 5.55
N ARG A 25 2.27 15.29 4.53
CA ARG A 25 1.06 15.27 3.70
C ARG A 25 0.01 14.35 4.31
N CYS A 26 -1.25 14.70 4.12
CA CYS A 26 -2.38 13.96 4.68
C CYS A 26 -3.11 13.13 3.60
N LEU A 27 -2.40 12.66 2.56
CA LEU A 27 -3.00 12.08 1.35
C LEU A 27 -3.92 10.89 1.63
N LEU A 28 -3.60 10.08 2.64
CA LEU A 28 -4.37 8.87 2.91
C LEU A 28 -5.76 9.19 3.49
N THR A 29 -5.85 10.23 4.32
CA THR A 29 -7.12 10.69 4.89
C THR A 29 -7.85 11.67 3.97
N GLU A 30 -7.13 12.52 3.24
CA GLU A 30 -7.70 13.41 2.21
C GLU A 30 -8.41 12.61 1.12
N TYR A 31 -7.80 11.51 0.65
CA TYR A 31 -8.35 10.65 -0.40
C TYR A 31 -8.85 9.31 0.16
N ILE A 32 -9.41 9.31 1.39
CA ILE A 32 -9.84 8.09 2.08
C ILE A 32 -10.87 7.29 1.29
N ASN A 33 -11.77 7.96 0.56
CA ASN A 33 -12.79 7.30 -0.26
C ASN A 33 -12.15 6.53 -1.43
N ASP A 34 -11.14 7.10 -2.07
CA ASP A 34 -10.41 6.43 -3.14
C ASP A 34 -9.57 5.27 -2.60
N LEU A 35 -8.94 5.46 -1.44
CA LEU A 35 -8.21 4.39 -0.74
C LEU A 35 -9.14 3.21 -0.43
N ARG A 36 -10.31 3.45 0.16
CA ARG A 36 -11.32 2.42 0.46
C ARG A 36 -11.75 1.67 -0.80
N LYS A 37 -12.03 2.38 -1.90
CA LYS A 37 -12.37 1.76 -3.19
C LYS A 37 -11.22 0.90 -3.71
N VAL A 38 -9.98 1.37 -3.62
CA VAL A 38 -8.80 0.60 -4.05
C VAL A 38 -8.64 -0.67 -3.22
N PHE A 39 -8.79 -0.60 -1.90
CA PHE A 39 -8.77 -1.79 -1.05
C PHE A 39 -9.85 -2.79 -1.48
N TYR A 40 -11.08 -2.32 -1.64
CA TYR A 40 -12.20 -3.15 -2.11
C TYR A 40 -11.88 -3.84 -3.45
N ASP A 41 -11.47 -3.09 -4.47
CA ASP A 41 -11.13 -3.62 -5.79
C ASP A 41 -10.00 -4.66 -5.74
N VAL A 42 -9.01 -4.44 -4.87
CA VAL A 42 -7.88 -5.35 -4.72
C VAL A 42 -8.29 -6.62 -4.00
N ILE A 43 -9.13 -6.54 -2.95
CA ILE A 43 -9.66 -7.71 -2.26
C ILE A 43 -10.48 -8.58 -3.23
N GLN A 44 -11.28 -7.98 -4.13
CA GLN A 44 -12.03 -8.74 -5.13
C GLN A 44 -11.12 -9.50 -6.12
N ARG A 45 -9.95 -8.94 -6.46
CA ARG A 45 -9.03 -9.54 -7.43
C ARG A 45 -8.01 -10.50 -6.82
N TYR A 46 -7.56 -10.20 -5.60
CA TYR A 46 -6.56 -10.96 -4.85
C TYR A 46 -7.08 -11.12 -3.42
N PRO A 47 -7.95 -12.09 -3.12
CA PRO A 47 -8.64 -12.19 -1.84
C PRO A 47 -7.69 -12.25 -0.64
N PHE A 48 -8.03 -11.54 0.43
CA PHE A 48 -7.43 -11.64 1.77
C PHE A 48 -8.42 -11.07 2.78
N THR A 49 -8.25 -11.44 4.05
CA THR A 49 -9.03 -10.88 5.16
C THR A 49 -8.27 -9.71 5.76
N ILE A 50 -8.96 -8.59 6.00
CA ILE A 50 -8.43 -7.50 6.83
C ILE A 50 -8.91 -7.76 8.26
N ASP A 51 -8.03 -8.25 9.11
CA ASP A 51 -8.34 -8.50 10.52
C ASP A 51 -8.41 -7.17 11.29
N ALA A 52 -7.53 -6.22 10.95
CA ALA A 52 -7.55 -4.86 11.48
C ALA A 52 -6.93 -3.87 10.50
N VAL A 53 -7.40 -2.63 10.49
CA VAL A 53 -6.77 -1.52 9.76
C VAL A 53 -7.00 -0.19 10.45
N VAL A 54 -5.94 0.60 10.57
CA VAL A 54 -5.98 2.00 10.97
C VAL A 54 -5.30 2.82 9.88
N VAL A 55 -6.00 3.84 9.38
CA VAL A 55 -5.47 4.78 8.39
C VAL A 55 -5.23 6.10 9.09
N LEU A 56 -3.96 6.49 9.19
CA LEU A 56 -3.50 7.79 9.64
C LEU A 56 -3.25 8.68 8.41
N PRO A 57 -3.08 10.00 8.57
CA PRO A 57 -2.89 10.90 7.44
C PRO A 57 -1.73 10.53 6.49
N ASP A 58 -0.63 10.00 7.05
CA ASP A 58 0.61 9.71 6.34
C ASP A 58 1.03 8.22 6.37
N HIS A 59 0.32 7.36 7.12
CA HIS A 59 0.62 5.94 7.15
C HIS A 59 -0.59 5.05 7.47
N ILE A 60 -0.44 3.77 7.17
CA ILE A 60 -1.42 2.71 7.41
C ILE A 60 -0.76 1.66 8.29
N HIS A 61 -1.48 1.24 9.32
CA HIS A 61 -1.22 0.01 10.05
C HIS A 61 -2.34 -0.98 9.74
N CYS A 62 -2.00 -2.21 9.39
CA CYS A 62 -3.02 -3.23 9.18
C CYS A 62 -2.51 -4.64 9.44
N ILE A 63 -3.45 -5.51 9.79
CA ILE A 63 -3.25 -6.94 9.95
C ILE A 63 -4.07 -7.63 8.88
N TRP A 64 -3.42 -8.45 8.06
CA TRP A 64 -4.09 -9.25 7.04
C TRP A 64 -3.84 -10.74 7.25
N THR A 65 -4.84 -11.55 6.98
CA THR A 65 -4.73 -13.00 6.85
C THR A 65 -4.94 -13.40 5.39
N LEU A 66 -3.98 -14.14 4.85
CA LEU A 66 -4.02 -14.62 3.47
C LEU A 66 -4.81 -15.94 3.34
N PRO A 67 -5.29 -16.28 2.13
CA PRO A 67 -5.82 -17.61 1.86
C PRO A 67 -4.78 -18.72 2.11
N ALA A 68 -5.24 -19.91 2.51
CA ALA A 68 -4.37 -21.02 2.92
C ALA A 68 -3.26 -21.39 1.92
N ASN A 69 -3.51 -21.21 0.61
CA ASN A 69 -2.57 -21.57 -0.46
C ASN A 69 -1.89 -20.33 -1.09
N ASP A 70 -1.91 -19.19 -0.42
CA ASP A 70 -1.39 -17.92 -0.93
C ASP A 70 -0.48 -17.24 0.11
N SER A 71 0.68 -16.80 -0.33
CA SER A 71 1.67 -16.07 0.47
C SER A 71 2.03 -14.70 -0.12
N ASP A 72 1.40 -14.30 -1.23
CA ASP A 72 1.78 -13.12 -2.02
C ASP A 72 1.08 -11.83 -1.55
N PHE A 73 1.38 -11.44 -0.30
CA PHE A 73 1.01 -10.10 0.19
C PHE A 73 1.71 -8.99 -0.61
N SER A 74 2.83 -9.28 -1.27
CA SER A 74 3.62 -8.30 -2.02
C SER A 74 2.84 -7.78 -3.23
N LYS A 75 2.18 -8.66 -3.98
CA LYS A 75 1.34 -8.31 -5.13
C LYS A 75 0.11 -7.50 -4.73
N ARG A 76 -0.51 -7.82 -3.59
CA ARG A 76 -1.64 -7.05 -3.03
C ARG A 76 -1.21 -5.62 -2.72
N TRP A 77 -0.11 -5.46 -2.00
CA TRP A 77 0.45 -4.14 -1.70
C TRP A 77 0.87 -3.37 -2.94
N TYR A 78 1.52 -4.02 -3.91
CA TYR A 78 1.87 -3.39 -5.19
C TYR A 78 0.63 -2.85 -5.91
N SER A 79 -0.43 -3.66 -6.00
CA SER A 79 -1.69 -3.27 -6.63
C SER A 79 -2.36 -2.10 -5.91
N ILE A 80 -2.43 -2.13 -4.57
CA ILE A 80 -2.99 -1.03 -3.76
C ILE A 80 -2.22 0.26 -3.99
N LYS A 81 -0.89 0.22 -3.83
CA LYS A 81 -0.02 1.40 -3.99
C LYS A 81 -0.15 2.00 -5.39
N SER A 82 -0.09 1.16 -6.43
CA SER A 82 -0.20 1.59 -7.82
C SER A 82 -1.56 2.23 -8.13
N ARG A 83 -2.67 1.56 -7.77
CA ARG A 83 -4.04 2.04 -8.02
C ARG A 83 -4.35 3.31 -7.24
N PHE A 84 -3.96 3.39 -5.97
CA PHE A 84 -4.17 4.60 -5.19
C PHE A 84 -3.39 5.78 -5.78
N SER A 85 -2.14 5.56 -6.16
CA SER A 85 -1.32 6.59 -6.81
C SER A 85 -1.98 7.09 -8.10
N ALA A 86 -2.56 6.20 -8.90
CA ALA A 86 -3.24 6.58 -10.14
C ALA A 86 -4.52 7.41 -9.92
N LYS A 87 -5.19 7.31 -8.75
CA LYS A 87 -6.42 8.04 -8.45
C LYS A 87 -6.21 9.45 -7.92
N ILE A 88 -5.05 9.75 -7.34
CA ILE A 88 -4.79 11.06 -6.74
C ILE A 88 -4.01 11.99 -7.68
N PRO A 89 -4.29 13.31 -7.66
CA PRO A 89 -3.57 14.29 -8.47
C PRO A 89 -2.05 14.22 -8.26
N LYS A 90 -1.30 14.52 -9.32
CA LYS A 90 0.15 14.69 -9.22
C LYS A 90 0.44 15.97 -8.44
N GLY A 91 1.31 15.86 -7.45
CA GLY A 91 1.73 17.00 -6.61
C GLY A 91 2.98 16.70 -5.80
N GLU A 92 3.66 15.60 -6.11
CA GLU A 92 4.89 15.16 -5.46
C GLU A 92 6.08 15.93 -6.01
N ARG A 93 7.06 16.24 -5.14
CA ARG A 93 8.36 16.74 -5.58
C ARG A 93 9.24 15.56 -5.99
N LEU A 94 9.49 15.43 -7.29
CA LEU A 94 10.26 14.32 -7.86
C LEU A 94 11.67 14.78 -8.24
N SER A 95 12.67 13.94 -7.96
CA SER A 95 14.01 14.12 -8.53
C SER A 95 13.99 13.81 -10.03
N GLU A 96 14.93 14.37 -10.80
CA GLU A 96 15.03 14.14 -12.24
C GLU A 96 15.05 12.65 -12.61
N ARG A 97 15.71 11.83 -11.79
CA ARG A 97 15.75 10.37 -11.97
C ARG A 97 14.37 9.73 -11.90
N ARG A 98 13.53 10.16 -10.96
CA ARG A 98 12.16 9.64 -10.80
C ARG A 98 11.24 10.12 -11.91
N ILE A 99 11.41 11.38 -12.33
CA ILE A 99 10.68 11.95 -13.47
C ILE A 99 10.98 11.14 -14.74
N LYS A 100 12.26 10.86 -15.04
CA LYS A 100 12.67 10.05 -16.21
C LYS A 100 12.08 8.63 -16.22
N LYS A 101 11.77 8.08 -15.04
CA LYS A 101 11.18 6.74 -14.90
C LYS A 101 9.65 6.75 -14.80
N GLY A 102 9.01 7.92 -14.82
CA GLY A 102 7.57 8.04 -14.62
C GLY A 102 7.10 7.59 -13.22
N GLU A 103 8.00 7.59 -12.23
CA GLU A 103 7.68 7.15 -10.88
C GLU A 103 6.78 8.16 -10.16
N ARG A 104 5.92 7.65 -9.26
CA ARG A 104 5.19 8.48 -8.29
C ARG A 104 5.98 8.52 -6.98
N GLY A 105 6.11 9.71 -6.40
CA GLY A 105 6.85 9.95 -5.16
C GLY A 105 5.97 9.86 -3.91
N ILE A 106 4.94 9.00 -3.92
CA ILE A 106 3.93 8.96 -2.85
C ILE A 106 4.38 8.10 -1.68
N TRP A 107 4.93 6.92 -1.96
CA TRP A 107 5.23 5.90 -0.95
C TRP A 107 6.72 5.84 -0.63
N GLN A 108 7.05 5.49 0.62
CA GLN A 108 8.41 5.16 1.05
C GLN A 108 8.89 3.81 0.50
#